data_AF-A0A848WY95-F1
#
_entry.id   AF-A0A848WY95-F1
#
_cell.length_a   1.000
_cell.length_b   1.000
_cell.length_c   1.000
_cell.angle_alpha   90.00
_cell.angle_beta   90.00
_cell.angle_gamma   90.00
#
_symmetry.space_group_name_H-M   'P 1'
#
loop_
_entity.id
_entity.type
_entity.pdbx_description
1 polymer ?
#
loop_
_entity_poly.entity_id
_entity_poly.type
_entity_poly.pdbx_seq_one_letter_code
_entity_poly.pdbx_strand_id
1 'polypeptide(L)'
;THAAQVKHMMEMFERAILHPGFSVVEVLSECVIFYPGAFDEGNPRKGGEFGLIEEKAWDDTPEDEDRHDVTNEAAAYKIACEEFPGRFGVFLEMDRPTKNQLEQRWIDSSREKVGDKTPTQLIGERFASMK
;
A
#
# COMPACT_ATOMS: atom_id res chain seq x y z
N THR A 1 3.54 9.58 -7.37
CA THR A 1 4.62 10.58 -7.29
C THR A 1 5.15 10.90 -8.68
N HIS A 2 6.06 11.87 -8.84
CA HIS A 2 6.63 12.28 -10.14
C HIS A 2 8.17 12.22 -10.09
N ALA A 3 8.82 11.73 -11.15
CA ALA A 3 10.28 11.53 -11.20
C ALA A 3 11.08 12.84 -11.04
N ALA A 4 10.52 13.96 -11.46
CA ALA A 4 11.13 15.29 -11.26
C ALA A 4 11.08 15.78 -9.80
N GLN A 5 10.27 15.16 -8.93
CA GLN A 5 10.09 15.51 -7.52
C GLN A 5 10.82 14.53 -6.60
N VAL A 6 12.15 14.57 -6.63
CA VAL A 6 13.02 13.60 -5.95
C VAL A 6 12.73 13.47 -4.46
N LYS A 7 12.50 14.59 -3.76
CA LYS A 7 12.21 14.58 -2.31
C LYS A 7 10.93 13.81 -2.00
N HIS A 8 9.83 14.18 -2.66
CA HIS A 8 8.54 13.50 -2.48
C HIS A 8 8.60 12.02 -2.92
N MET A 9 9.33 11.71 -4.00
CA MET A 9 9.55 10.33 -4.41
C MET A 9 10.25 9.49 -3.34
N MET A 10 11.28 10.03 -2.69
CA MET A 10 11.97 9.35 -1.59
C MET A 10 11.06 9.14 -0.38
N GLU A 11 10.28 10.15 0.00
CA GLU A 11 9.30 10.05 1.09
C GLU A 11 8.26 8.94 0.83
N MET A 12 7.73 8.86 -0.40
CA MET A 12 6.78 7.82 -0.78
C MET A 12 7.40 6.42 -0.79
N PHE A 13 8.66 6.29 -1.25
CA PHE A 13 9.36 5.00 -1.20
C PHE A 13 9.69 4.56 0.21
N GLU A 14 10.13 5.46 1.09
CA GLU A 14 10.40 5.13 2.49
C GLU A 14 9.13 4.63 3.19
N ARG A 15 8.02 5.35 3.04
CA ARG A 15 6.72 4.92 3.60
C ARG A 15 6.27 3.58 3.04
N ALA A 16 6.42 3.36 1.73
CA ALA A 16 6.08 2.08 1.09
C ALA A 16 6.92 0.91 1.58
N ILE A 17 8.22 1.12 1.87
CA ILE A 17 9.12 0.11 2.41
C ILE A 17 8.78 -0.22 3.87
N LEU A 18 8.44 0.79 4.66
CA LEU A 18 8.11 0.63 6.09
C LEU A 18 6.70 0.07 6.32
N HIS A 19 5.81 0.16 5.33
CA HIS A 19 4.46 -0.39 5.41
C HIS A 19 4.50 -1.93 5.55
N PRO A 20 3.92 -2.51 6.62
CA PRO A 20 3.95 -3.96 6.88
C PRO A 20 2.93 -4.70 6.00
N GLY A 21 3.11 -4.65 4.68
CA GLY A 21 2.12 -5.13 3.73
C GLY A 21 2.61 -5.07 2.29
N PHE A 22 1.64 -5.04 1.37
CA PHE A 22 1.90 -4.84 -0.05
C PHE A 22 1.71 -3.36 -0.39
N SER A 23 2.75 -2.75 -0.94
CA SER A 23 2.77 -1.32 -1.28
C SER A 23 2.93 -1.14 -2.78
N VAL A 24 2.19 -0.19 -3.36
CA VAL A 24 2.34 0.25 -4.75
C VAL A 24 2.66 1.73 -4.77
N VAL A 25 3.73 2.10 -5.46
CA VAL A 25 4.09 3.51 -5.70
C VAL A 25 4.16 3.73 -7.20
N GLU A 26 3.17 4.44 -7.73
CA GLU A 26 3.19 4.88 -9.13
C GLU A 26 4.08 6.13 -9.26
N VAL A 27 5.05 6.06 -10.17
CA VAL A 27 5.98 7.17 -10.44
C VAL A 27 5.82 7.59 -11.90
N LEU A 28 5.28 8.80 -12.11
CA LEU A 28 5.21 9.38 -13.44
C LEU A 28 6.62 9.76 -13.90
N SER A 29 7.07 9.12 -14.97
CA SER A 29 8.40 9.30 -15.54
C SER A 29 8.30 9.34 -17.05
N GLU A 30 8.64 10.48 -17.65
CA GLU A 30 8.62 10.61 -19.10
C GLU A 30 9.73 9.77 -19.74
N CYS A 31 9.46 9.24 -20.93
CA CYS A 31 10.48 8.67 -21.79
C CYS A 31 10.86 9.72 -22.83
N VAL A 32 11.97 10.42 -22.61
CA VAL A 32 12.40 11.53 -23.48
C VAL A 32 12.63 11.15 -24.95
N ILE A 33 12.81 9.85 -25.24
CA ILE A 33 13.04 9.34 -26.60
C ILE A 33 11.72 9.11 -27.35
N PHE A 34 10.74 8.48 -26.70
CA PHE A 34 9.53 7.98 -27.37
C PHE A 34 8.26 8.77 -27.03
N TYR A 35 8.23 9.42 -25.87
CA TYR A 35 7.07 10.15 -25.39
C TYR A 35 7.50 11.36 -24.54
N PRO A 36 8.18 12.34 -25.17
CA PRO A 36 8.64 13.54 -24.47
C PRO A 36 7.43 14.40 -24.08
N GLY A 37 7.48 14.99 -22.89
CA GLY A 37 6.45 15.91 -22.45
C GLY A 37 5.17 15.27 -21.91
N ALA A 38 5.13 13.94 -21.86
CA ALA A 38 3.98 13.14 -21.43
C ALA A 38 3.37 13.56 -20.08
N PHE A 39 4.22 14.05 -19.18
CA PHE A 39 3.85 14.37 -17.79
C PHE A 39 4.19 15.82 -17.42
N ASP A 40 4.33 16.70 -18.41
CA ASP A 40 4.75 18.08 -18.19
C ASP A 40 3.72 18.87 -17.35
N GLU A 41 2.43 18.58 -17.52
CA GLU A 41 1.35 19.19 -16.72
C GLU A 41 1.41 18.78 -15.24
N GLY A 42 2.11 17.70 -14.90
CA GLY A 42 2.38 17.27 -13.51
C GLY A 42 3.69 17.81 -12.92
N ASN A 43 4.41 18.66 -13.66
CA ASN A 43 5.76 19.10 -13.32
C ASN A 43 5.88 20.64 -13.25
N PRO A 44 6.02 21.22 -12.03
CA PRO A 44 6.17 22.66 -11.83
C PRO A 44 7.37 23.28 -12.55
N ARG A 45 8.44 22.51 -12.79
CA ARG A 45 9.62 23.00 -13.52
C ARG A 45 9.36 23.23 -15.01
N LYS A 46 8.29 22.65 -15.54
CA LYS A 46 7.87 22.75 -16.95
C LYS A 46 6.54 23.52 -17.11
N GLY A 47 6.08 24.17 -16.04
CA GLY A 47 4.84 24.97 -16.04
C GLY A 47 3.57 24.20 -15.69
N GLY A 48 3.68 22.92 -15.30
CA GLY A 48 2.57 22.13 -14.77
C GLY A 48 2.29 22.36 -13.29
N GLU A 49 1.31 21.63 -12.76
CA GLU A 49 0.89 21.67 -11.36
C GLU A 49 1.27 20.36 -10.65
N PHE A 50 1.64 20.48 -9.38
CA PHE A 50 1.91 19.32 -8.52
C PHE A 50 1.00 19.40 -7.30
N GLY A 51 -0.25 18.99 -7.49
CA GLY A 51 -1.26 18.98 -6.45
C GLY A 51 -1.00 17.87 -5.45
N LEU A 52 -0.60 18.22 -4.23
CA LEU A 52 -0.45 17.24 -3.16
C LEU A 52 -1.83 16.84 -2.60
N ILE A 53 -1.92 15.58 -2.14
CA ILE A 53 -3.01 15.10 -1.30
C ILE A 53 -2.74 15.61 0.11
N GLU A 54 -3.68 16.36 0.67
CA GLU A 54 -3.66 16.74 2.08
C GLU A 54 -4.27 15.60 2.90
N GLU A 55 -3.41 14.85 3.60
CA GLU A 55 -3.83 13.75 4.46
C GLU A 55 -4.48 14.26 5.73
N LYS A 56 -5.49 13.54 6.21
CA LYS A 56 -6.15 13.82 7.48
C LYS A 56 -5.15 13.78 8.64
N ALA A 57 -5.08 14.89 9.40
CA ALA A 57 -4.17 15.07 10.53
C ALA A 57 -4.79 14.65 11.87
N TRP A 58 -6.11 14.42 11.93
CA TRP A 58 -6.84 13.98 13.12
C TRP A 58 -6.73 14.98 14.28
N ASP A 59 -6.75 16.27 13.94
CA ASP A 59 -6.57 17.39 14.86
C ASP A 59 -7.91 18.01 15.33
N ASP A 60 -9.04 17.39 15.00
CA ASP A 60 -10.42 17.83 15.28
C ASP A 60 -10.73 19.26 14.79
N THR A 61 -9.97 19.76 13.82
CA THR A 61 -10.24 21.05 13.18
C THR A 61 -11.30 20.92 12.08
N PRO A 62 -12.10 21.96 11.80
CA PRO A 62 -13.06 21.94 10.69
C PRO A 62 -12.40 21.65 9.33
N GLU A 63 -11.16 22.09 9.14
CA GLU A 63 -10.39 21.85 7.93
C GLU A 63 -9.98 20.36 7.78
N ASP A 64 -9.91 19.61 8.86
CA ASP A 64 -9.56 18.18 8.87
C ASP A 64 -10.70 17.28 8.40
N GLU A 65 -11.94 17.76 8.45
CA GLU A 65 -13.09 17.08 7.86
C GLU A 65 -13.00 17.04 6.33
N ASP A 66 -12.38 18.07 5.73
CA ASP A 66 -12.19 18.19 4.28
C ASP A 66 -10.92 17.47 3.79
N ARG A 67 -9.98 17.12 4.68
CA ARG A 67 -8.74 16.40 4.33
C ARG A 67 -9.01 14.93 3.97
N HIS A 68 -8.12 14.38 3.14
CA HIS A 68 -8.26 13.01 2.64
C HIS A 68 -8.00 11.97 3.72
N ASP A 69 -9.01 11.13 3.98
CA ASP A 69 -8.87 9.96 4.84
C ASP A 69 -8.26 8.79 4.06
N VAL A 70 -6.98 8.53 4.33
CA VAL A 70 -6.20 7.45 3.71
C VAL A 70 -6.71 6.05 4.04
N THR A 71 -7.61 5.88 5.01
CA THR A 71 -8.20 4.57 5.34
C THR A 71 -9.49 4.27 4.57
N ASN A 72 -10.04 5.28 3.88
CA ASN A 72 -11.30 5.17 3.15
C ASN A 72 -11.07 4.81 1.68
N GLU A 73 -11.34 3.55 1.32
CA GLU A 73 -11.21 3.03 -0.05
C GLU A 73 -12.05 3.82 -1.07
N ALA A 74 -13.28 4.22 -0.74
CA ALA A 74 -14.14 4.92 -1.69
C ALA A 74 -13.64 6.34 -2.00
N ALA A 75 -13.11 7.04 -1.00
CA ALA A 75 -12.47 8.34 -1.19
C ALA A 75 -11.20 8.20 -2.04
N ALA A 76 -10.39 7.17 -1.77
CA ALA A 76 -9.18 6.88 -2.54
C ALA A 76 -9.49 6.66 -4.03
N TYR A 77 -10.51 5.87 -4.36
CA TYR A 77 -10.93 5.64 -5.75
C TYR A 77 -11.40 6.92 -6.43
N LYS A 78 -12.11 7.80 -5.71
CA LYS A 78 -12.59 9.07 -6.27
C LYS A 78 -11.42 9.95 -6.70
N ILE A 79 -10.39 10.09 -5.86
CA ILE A 79 -9.19 10.86 -6.18
C ILE A 79 -8.40 10.20 -7.33
N ALA A 80 -8.34 8.86 -7.35
CA ALA A 80 -7.67 8.13 -8.43
C ALA A 80 -8.35 8.26 -9.80
N CYS A 81 -9.65 8.61 -9.83
CA CYS A 81 -10.40 8.87 -11.05
C CYS A 81 -10.38 10.34 -11.49
N GLU A 82 -9.68 11.22 -10.78
CA GLU A 82 -9.48 12.60 -11.23
C GLU A 82 -8.69 12.62 -12.55
N GLU A 83 -9.01 13.58 -13.42
CA GLU A 83 -8.31 13.74 -14.69
C GLU A 83 -6.86 14.18 -14.45
N PHE A 84 -5.96 13.78 -15.36
CA PHE A 84 -4.57 14.22 -15.36
C PHE A 84 -4.50 15.76 -15.37
N PRO A 85 -3.59 16.42 -14.60
CA PRO A 85 -2.41 15.91 -13.89
C PRO A 85 -2.65 15.21 -12.55
N GLY A 86 -3.90 15.16 -12.07
CA GLY A 86 -4.31 14.45 -10.87
C GLY A 86 -3.66 14.95 -9.57
N ARG A 87 -3.71 14.10 -8.55
CA ARG A 87 -3.16 14.37 -7.21
C ARG A 87 -2.01 13.43 -6.88
N PHE A 88 -1.08 13.90 -6.04
CA PHE A 88 0.13 13.18 -5.64
C PHE A 88 0.20 13.03 -4.13
N GLY A 89 0.47 11.81 -3.66
CA GLY A 89 0.60 11.52 -2.24
C GLY A 89 0.09 10.12 -1.95
N VAL A 90 -0.41 9.91 -0.73
CA VAL A 90 -0.98 8.64 -0.30
C VAL A 90 -2.48 8.62 -0.57
N PHE A 91 -2.90 7.69 -1.42
CA PHE A 91 -4.30 7.47 -1.74
C PHE A 91 -4.98 6.54 -0.72
N LEU A 92 -4.30 5.46 -0.37
CA LEU A 92 -4.83 4.43 0.52
C LEU A 92 -3.69 3.85 1.36
N GLU A 93 -3.91 3.75 2.66
CA GLU A 93 -3.06 3.03 3.59
C GLU A 93 -3.95 2.29 4.60
N MET A 94 -3.83 0.96 4.63
CA MET A 94 -4.61 0.12 5.53
C MET A 94 -3.72 -0.88 6.25
N ASP A 95 -3.89 -0.98 7.56
CA ASP A 95 -3.26 -2.05 8.33
C ASP A 95 -4.11 -3.32 8.27
N ARG A 96 -3.63 -4.31 7.51
CA ARG A 96 -4.25 -5.63 7.38
C ARG A 96 -3.20 -6.71 7.59
N PRO A 97 -3.56 -7.86 8.20
CA PRO A 97 -2.63 -8.96 8.38
C PRO A 97 -2.01 -9.40 7.05
N THR A 98 -0.69 -9.47 7.01
CA THR A 98 0.05 -9.94 5.85
C THR A 98 -0.24 -11.42 5.59
N LYS A 99 -0.02 -11.85 4.34
CA LYS A 99 -0.08 -13.26 3.97
C LYS A 99 0.75 -14.14 4.89
N ASN A 100 1.99 -13.74 5.19
CA ASN A 100 2.91 -14.52 6.02
C ASN A 100 2.40 -14.63 7.47
N GLN A 101 1.82 -13.56 8.03
CA GLN A 101 1.20 -13.59 9.36
C GLN A 101 -0.02 -14.53 9.39
N LEU A 102 -0.84 -14.51 8.34
CA LEU A 102 -1.99 -15.42 8.23
C LEU A 102 -1.57 -16.89 8.11
N GLU A 103 -0.53 -17.17 7.31
CA GLU A 103 0.05 -18.51 7.18
C GLU A 103 0.64 -19.00 8.50
N GLN A 104 1.37 -18.14 9.22
CA GLN A 104 1.93 -18.48 10.53
C GLN A 104 0.82 -18.78 11.54
N ARG A 105 -0.24 -17.96 11.58
CA ARG A 105 -1.41 -18.20 12.44
C ARG A 105 -2.07 -19.55 12.15
N TRP A 106 -2.16 -19.95 10.87
CA TRP A 106 -2.68 -21.26 10.48
C TRP A 106 -1.77 -22.41 10.94
N ILE A 107 -0.45 -22.25 10.82
CA ILE A 107 0.52 -23.23 11.32
C ILE A 107 0.38 -23.40 12.83
N ASP A 108 0.32 -22.30 13.58
CA ASP A 108 0.24 -22.30 15.04
C ASP A 108 -1.06 -22.96 15.52
N SER A 109 -2.20 -22.56 14.95
CA SER A 109 -3.50 -23.16 15.29
C SER A 109 -3.62 -24.64 14.91
N SER A 110 -2.87 -25.10 13.90
CA SER A 110 -2.83 -26.51 13.51
C SER A 110 -1.96 -27.32 14.46
N ARG A 111 -0.84 -26.74 14.92
CA ARG A 111 0.05 -27.37 15.92
C ARG A 111 -0.61 -27.49 17.28
N GLU A 112 -1.35 -26.47 17.71
CA GLU A 112 -2.08 -26.48 18.99
C GLU A 112 -3.06 -27.66 19.09
N LYS A 113 -3.78 -27.99 18.01
CA LYS A 113 -4.71 -29.12 17.95
C LYS A 113 -4.04 -30.48 18.08
N VAL A 114 -2.75 -30.55 17.74
CA VAL A 114 -1.96 -31.78 17.68
C VAL A 114 -1.16 -31.99 18.97
N GLY A 115 -0.85 -30.92 19.69
CA GLY A 115 -0.01 -30.95 20.90
C GLY A 115 1.45 -31.32 20.59
N ASP A 116 2.16 -31.85 21.58
CA ASP A 116 3.60 -32.19 21.49
C ASP A 116 3.89 -33.51 20.75
N LYS A 117 2.97 -33.98 19.90
CA LYS A 117 3.17 -35.22 19.15
C LYS A 117 4.25 -35.03 18.09
N THR A 118 5.21 -35.95 18.05
CA THR A 118 6.22 -35.99 17.00
C THR A 118 5.58 -36.35 15.64
N PRO A 119 6.17 -35.94 14.51
CA PRO A 119 5.66 -36.28 13.17
C PRO A 119 5.43 -37.78 12.98
N THR A 120 6.31 -38.63 13.53
CA THR A 120 6.18 -40.09 13.44
C THR A 120 4.96 -40.61 14.21
N GLN A 121 4.67 -40.05 15.39
CA GLN A 121 3.48 -40.40 16.17
C GLN A 121 2.19 -40.02 15.43
N LEU A 122 2.17 -38.84 14.79
CA LEU A 122 1.02 -38.38 14.01
C LEU A 122 0.72 -39.27 12.82
N ILE A 123 1.77 -39.64 12.07
CA ILE A 123 1.66 -40.54 10.94
C ILE A 123 1.17 -41.91 11.40
N GLY A 124 1.71 -42.44 12.51
CA GLY A 124 1.29 -43.70 13.11
C GLY A 124 -0.19 -43.73 13.50
N GLU A 125 -0.68 -42.69 14.19
CA GLU A 125 -2.10 -42.56 14.57
C GLU A 125 -3.03 -42.50 13.35
N ARG A 126 -2.63 -41.76 12.30
CA ARG A 126 -3.41 -41.69 11.06
C ARG A 126 -3.49 -43.04 10.36
N PHE A 127 -2.37 -43.76 10.23
CA PHE A 127 -2.39 -45.12 9.66
C PHE A 127 -3.22 -46.09 10.51
N ALA A 128 -3.21 -45.96 11.84
CA ALA A 128 -4.04 -46.77 12.72
C ALA A 128 -5.54 -46.50 12.53
N SER A 129 -5.94 -45.24 12.25
CA SER A 129 -7.34 -44.86 12.02
C SER A 129 -7.94 -45.30 10.68
N MET A 130 -7.12 -45.78 9.74
CA MET A 130 -7.56 -46.25 8.42
C MET A 130 -7.78 -47.77 8.34
N LYS A 131 -7.55 -48.50 9.44
CA LYS A 131 -7.90 -49.93 9.57
C LYS A 131 -9.34 -50.08 10.05
#